data_AF-A0A819TI68-F1
#
_entry.id   AF-A0A819TI68-F1
#
_cell.length_a   1.000
_cell.length_b   1.000
_cell.length_c   1.000
_cell.angle_alpha   90.00
_cell.angle_beta   90.00
_cell.angle_gamma   90.00
#
_symmetry.space_group_name_H-M   'P 1'
#
loop_
_entity.id
_entity.type
_entity.pdbx_description
1 polymer ?
#
loop_
_entity_poly.entity_id
_entity_poly.type
_entity_poly.pdbx_seq_one_letter_code
_entity_poly.pdbx_strand_id
1 'polypeptide(L)'
;MFAIVFMSFLSLFYLLFVSKLSSCSSLLATAQMLFEMTLMKFDASQIVGADAFLGPLCFTLFMLLVVFVCLSMFFSIIIDSFHHAKDNQKEDQIMLSFMVKKFLRWTGLKKLNHEEVQEERDCRMRSQYVSLIEIFSDRIDQLLEAVDKIYIDQKRELSRLDKAGL
;
A
#
# COMPACT_ATOMS: atom_id res chain seq x y z
N MET A 1 9.95 5.44 -11.01
CA MET A 1 8.63 6.04 -11.31
C MET A 1 8.40 7.36 -10.59
N PHE A 2 8.55 7.40 -9.26
CA PHE A 2 8.41 8.61 -8.42
C PHE A 2 9.14 9.85 -8.98
N ALA A 3 10.45 9.74 -9.26
CA ALA A 3 11.24 10.88 -9.71
C ALA A 3 10.75 11.50 -11.02
N ILE A 4 10.21 10.70 -11.95
CA ILE A 4 9.68 11.19 -13.23
C ILE A 4 8.40 11.99 -13.00
N VAL A 5 7.47 11.43 -12.21
CA VAL A 5 6.21 12.11 -11.85
C VAL A 5 6.51 13.40 -11.08
N PHE A 6 7.42 13.33 -10.11
CA PHE A 6 7.87 14.49 -9.33
C PHE A 6 8.47 15.58 -10.22
N MET A 7 9.35 15.21 -11.17
CA MET A 7 9.94 16.17 -12.11
C MET A 7 8.90 16.79 -13.07
N SER A 8 7.87 16.05 -13.47
CA SER A 8 6.77 16.60 -14.28
C SER A 8 5.97 17.64 -13.50
N PHE A 9 5.58 17.35 -12.26
CA PHE A 9 4.88 18.31 -11.41
C PHE A 9 5.76 19.49 -11.01
N LEU A 10 7.05 19.26 -10.80
CA LEU A 10 8.04 20.31 -10.56
C LEU A 10 8.08 21.31 -11.71
N SER A 11 8.19 20.82 -12.93
CA SER A 11 8.24 21.67 -14.13
C SER A 11 6.92 22.41 -14.35
N LEU A 12 5.78 21.76 -14.09
CA LEU A 12 4.46 22.36 -14.19
C LEU A 12 4.27 23.50 -13.17
N PHE A 13 4.58 23.25 -11.90
CA PHE A 13 4.48 24.26 -10.84
C PHE A 13 5.43 25.43 -11.06
N TYR A 14 6.66 25.14 -11.51
CA TYR A 14 7.61 26.17 -11.88
C TYR A 14 7.00 27.08 -12.95
N LEU A 15 6.49 26.53 -14.05
CA LEU A 15 5.93 27.34 -15.13
C LEU A 15 4.70 28.16 -14.70
N LEU A 16 3.84 27.59 -13.87
CA LEU A 16 2.57 28.18 -13.47
C LEU A 16 2.77 29.31 -12.43
N PHE A 17 3.74 29.16 -11.53
CA PHE A 17 3.93 30.07 -10.39
C PHE A 17 5.24 30.86 -10.37
N VAL A 18 6.15 30.68 -11.35
CA VAL A 18 7.43 31.42 -11.43
C VAL A 18 7.25 32.94 -11.43
N SER A 19 6.16 33.46 -12.02
CA SER A 19 5.88 34.90 -12.07
C SER A 19 5.07 35.42 -10.87
N LYS A 20 4.56 34.53 -10.02
CA LYS A 20 3.60 34.88 -8.95
C LYS A 20 4.16 34.66 -7.54
N LEU A 21 5.06 33.70 -7.35
CA LEU A 21 5.67 33.38 -6.04
C LEU A 21 7.19 33.53 -6.09
N SER A 22 7.76 34.22 -5.10
CA SER A 22 9.22 34.26 -4.87
C SER A 22 9.79 32.87 -4.53
N SER A 23 8.98 32.00 -3.92
CA SER A 23 9.34 30.60 -3.63
C SER A 23 9.54 29.77 -4.90
N CYS A 24 9.11 30.27 -6.07
CA CYS A 24 9.27 29.64 -7.38
C CYS A 24 10.32 30.33 -8.26
N SER A 25 11.19 31.18 -7.72
CA SER A 25 12.18 31.93 -8.53
C SER A 25 13.27 31.04 -9.17
N SER A 26 13.46 29.81 -8.69
CA SER A 26 14.39 28.86 -9.27
C SER A 26 13.80 27.46 -9.22
N LEU A 27 14.26 26.59 -10.12
CA LEU A 27 13.79 25.21 -10.19
C LEU A 27 14.08 24.47 -8.87
N LEU A 28 15.23 24.74 -8.23
CA LEU A 28 15.57 24.20 -6.91
C LEU A 28 14.67 24.74 -5.79
N ALA A 29 14.38 26.04 -5.78
CA ALA A 29 13.47 26.66 -4.80
C ALA A 29 12.04 26.10 -4.94
N THR A 30 11.61 25.86 -6.18
CA THR A 30 10.33 25.22 -6.48
C THR A 30 10.30 23.78 -5.99
N ALA A 31 11.41 23.04 -6.14
CA ALA A 31 11.53 21.69 -5.61
C ALA A 31 11.44 21.68 -4.08
N GLN A 32 12.09 22.63 -3.41
CA GLN A 32 11.97 22.80 -1.96
C GLN A 32 10.52 23.10 -1.56
N MET A 33 9.84 24.01 -2.26
CA MET A 33 8.43 24.32 -2.04
C MET A 33 7.53 23.09 -2.20
N LEU A 34 7.76 22.25 -3.22
CA LEU A 34 7.02 21.00 -3.43
C LEU A 34 7.28 19.97 -2.32
N PHE A 35 8.50 19.90 -1.78
CA PHE A 35 8.79 19.09 -0.60
C PHE A 35 8.10 19.62 0.66
N GLU A 36 8.08 20.94 0.86
CA GLU A 36 7.34 21.57 1.96
C GLU A 36 5.83 21.31 1.84
N MET A 37 5.28 21.34 0.62
CA MET A 37 3.90 20.96 0.34
C MET A 37 3.65 19.47 0.66
N THR A 38 4.55 18.58 0.23
CA THR A 38 4.44 17.14 0.49
C THR A 38 4.50 16.81 1.99
N LEU A 39 5.35 17.52 2.74
CA LEU A 39 5.45 17.41 4.20
C LEU A 39 4.34 18.18 4.94
N MET A 40 3.42 18.81 4.20
CA MET A 40 2.31 19.62 4.72
C MET A 40 2.75 20.80 5.62
N LYS A 41 4.00 21.24 5.46
CA LYS A 41 4.60 22.37 6.19
C LYS A 41 4.47 23.69 5.42
N PHE A 42 4.04 23.63 4.16
CA PHE A 42 3.89 24.79 3.30
C PHE A 42 2.73 25.70 3.71
N ASP A 43 2.96 27.01 3.64
CA ASP A 43 1.94 28.03 3.94
C ASP A 43 1.02 28.26 2.72
N ALA A 44 -0.16 27.65 2.76
CA ALA A 44 -1.15 27.73 1.69
C ALA A 44 -1.62 29.17 1.38
N SER A 45 -1.44 30.12 2.32
CA SER A 45 -1.81 31.52 2.09
C SER A 45 -1.03 32.16 0.94
N GLN A 46 0.22 31.73 0.71
CA GLN A 46 1.06 32.25 -0.37
C GLN A 46 0.56 31.82 -1.75
N ILE A 47 0.03 30.59 -1.87
CA ILE A 47 -0.57 30.10 -3.12
C ILE A 47 -1.93 30.75 -3.36
N VAL A 48 -2.75 30.92 -2.32
CA VAL A 48 -4.06 31.59 -2.42
C VAL A 48 -3.90 33.06 -2.81
N GLY A 49 -2.88 33.74 -2.29
CA GLY A 49 -2.57 35.13 -2.62
C GLY A 49 -2.05 35.35 -4.05
N ALA A 50 -1.47 34.32 -4.67
CA ALA A 50 -0.99 34.38 -6.04
C ALA A 50 -2.12 34.27 -7.08
N ASP A 51 -3.04 33.34 -6.87
CA ASP A 51 -4.21 33.14 -7.70
C ASP A 51 -5.34 32.48 -6.90
N ALA A 52 -6.47 33.18 -6.76
CA ALA A 52 -7.58 32.78 -5.90
C ALA A 52 -8.28 31.48 -6.37
N PHE A 53 -8.18 31.13 -7.66
CA PHE A 53 -8.81 29.94 -8.22
C PHE A 53 -7.79 28.85 -8.60
N LEU A 54 -6.77 29.22 -9.38
CA LEU A 54 -5.76 28.27 -9.86
C LEU A 54 -4.86 27.74 -8.74
N GLY A 55 -4.56 28.56 -7.72
CA GLY A 55 -3.73 28.18 -6.59
C GLY A 55 -4.29 27.01 -5.79
N PRO A 56 -5.49 27.14 -5.18
CA PRO A 56 -6.13 26.08 -4.41
C PRO A 56 -6.38 24.81 -5.22
N LEU A 57 -6.76 24.95 -6.49
CA LEU A 57 -6.99 23.83 -7.39
C LEU A 57 -5.71 23.02 -7.62
N CYS A 58 -4.61 23.69 -8.01
CA CYS A 58 -3.33 23.03 -8.24
C CYS A 58 -2.75 22.45 -6.95
N PHE A 59 -2.88 23.15 -5.82
CA PHE A 59 -2.47 22.65 -4.51
C PHE A 59 -3.22 21.36 -4.15
N THR A 60 -4.54 21.35 -4.29
CA THR A 60 -5.37 20.17 -3.98
C THR A 60 -5.03 19.01 -4.91
N LEU A 61 -4.89 19.28 -6.21
CA LEU A 61 -4.54 18.25 -7.20
C LEU A 61 -3.16 17.64 -6.93
N PHE A 62 -2.18 18.47 -6.57
CA PHE A 62 -0.84 18.03 -6.19
C PHE A 62 -0.86 17.20 -4.91
N MET A 63 -1.55 17.67 -3.87
CA MET A 63 -1.67 16.95 -2.60
C MET A 63 -2.37 15.61 -2.82
N LEU A 64 -3.45 15.57 -3.59
CA LEU A 64 -4.16 14.32 -3.83
C LEU A 64 -3.33 13.36 -4.68
N LEU A 65 -2.77 13.80 -5.80
CA LEU A 65 -2.05 12.89 -6.71
C LEU A 65 -0.66 12.52 -6.20
N VAL A 66 0.15 13.47 -5.74
CA VAL A 66 1.54 13.21 -5.39
C VAL A 66 1.63 12.63 -3.99
N VAL A 67 0.97 13.22 -3.00
CA VAL A 67 1.07 12.69 -1.62
C VAL A 67 0.45 11.31 -1.54
N PHE A 68 -0.76 11.08 -2.06
CA PHE A 68 -1.34 9.72 -1.98
C PHE A 68 -0.58 8.70 -2.81
N VAL A 69 -0.24 8.97 -4.08
CA VAL A 69 0.42 7.95 -4.93
C VAL A 69 1.83 7.66 -4.42
N CYS A 70 2.58 8.68 -4.02
CA CYS A 70 3.95 8.50 -3.56
C CYS A 70 3.98 7.84 -2.18
N LEU A 71 3.16 8.31 -1.23
CA LEU A 71 3.07 7.66 0.08
C LEU A 71 2.57 6.23 -0.03
N SER A 72 1.56 5.95 -0.86
CA SER A 72 1.01 4.58 -0.99
C SER A 72 2.05 3.61 -1.54
N MET A 73 2.86 4.04 -2.51
CA MET A 73 3.93 3.18 -3.05
C MET A 73 5.06 2.97 -2.03
N PHE A 74 5.54 4.03 -1.38
CA PHE A 74 6.58 3.89 -0.36
C PHE A 74 6.11 3.07 0.84
N PHE A 75 4.89 3.31 1.31
CA PHE A 75 4.26 2.56 2.39
C PHE A 75 4.14 1.08 2.03
N SER A 76 3.71 0.77 0.80
CA SER A 76 3.65 -0.62 0.31
C SER A 76 5.02 -1.29 0.30
N ILE A 77 6.07 -0.62 -0.20
CA ILE A 77 7.43 -1.16 -0.22
C ILE A 77 7.97 -1.39 1.20
N ILE A 78 7.72 -0.44 2.10
CA ILE A 78 8.14 -0.53 3.50
C ILE A 78 7.42 -1.71 4.17
N ILE A 79 6.11 -1.82 4.03
CA ILE A 79 5.33 -2.93 4.58
C ILE A 79 5.81 -4.26 4.03
N ASP A 80 6.04 -4.37 2.73
CA ASP A 80 6.53 -5.59 2.09
C ASP A 80 7.89 -6.00 2.66
N SER A 81 8.80 -5.04 2.81
CA SER A 81 10.11 -5.26 3.42
C SER A 81 10.01 -5.71 4.89
N PHE A 82 9.09 -5.12 5.66
CA PHE A 82 8.82 -5.54 7.04
C PHE A 82 8.18 -6.93 7.12
N HIS A 83 7.27 -7.25 6.20
CA HIS A 83 6.67 -8.58 6.09
C HIS A 83 7.73 -9.63 5.76
N HIS A 84 8.58 -9.36 4.79
CA HIS A 84 9.70 -10.22 4.41
C HIS A 84 10.67 -10.44 5.58
N ALA A 85 11.11 -9.37 6.25
CA ALA A 85 12.01 -9.48 7.40
C ALA A 85 11.39 -10.27 8.56
N LYS A 86 10.08 -10.11 8.78
CA LYS A 86 9.35 -10.85 9.80
C LYS A 86 9.17 -12.32 9.43
N ASP A 87 9.03 -12.66 8.17
CA ASP A 87 8.90 -14.06 7.74
C ASP A 87 10.20 -14.83 7.93
N ASN A 88 11.34 -14.22 7.56
CA ASN A 88 12.67 -14.77 7.85
C ASN A 88 12.89 -14.93 9.37
N GLN A 89 12.50 -13.94 10.17
CA GLN A 89 12.60 -14.05 11.63
C GLN A 89 11.69 -15.14 12.21
N LYS A 90 10.51 -15.38 11.62
CA LYS A 90 9.63 -16.49 12.02
C LYS A 90 10.28 -17.82 11.67
N GLU A 91 10.83 -18.00 10.48
CA GLU A 91 11.51 -19.26 10.10
C GLU A 91 12.69 -19.57 11.04
N ASP A 92 13.50 -18.56 11.36
CA ASP A 92 14.62 -18.70 12.30
C ASP A 92 14.13 -19.03 13.72
N GLN A 93 13.10 -18.34 14.22
CA GLN A 93 12.52 -18.63 15.54
C GLN A 93 11.86 -20.00 15.60
N ILE A 94 11.17 -20.40 14.53
CA ILE A 94 10.56 -21.71 14.40
C ILE A 94 11.66 -22.78 14.46
N MET A 95 12.75 -22.64 13.70
CA MET A 95 13.87 -23.58 13.71
C MET A 95 14.57 -23.66 15.08
N LEU A 96 14.83 -22.52 15.73
CA LEU A 96 15.42 -22.48 17.07
C LEU A 96 14.50 -23.14 18.10
N SER A 97 13.19 -22.86 18.06
CA SER A 97 12.22 -23.50 18.95
C SER A 97 12.17 -25.01 18.74
N PHE A 98 12.34 -25.51 17.50
CA PHE A 98 12.43 -26.94 17.20
C PHE A 98 13.73 -27.57 17.72
N MET A 99 14.88 -26.89 17.57
CA MET A 99 16.16 -27.37 18.08
C MET A 99 16.19 -27.41 19.61
N VAL A 100 15.66 -26.37 20.28
CA VAL A 100 15.54 -26.30 21.74
C VAL A 100 14.55 -27.35 22.24
N LYS A 101 13.38 -27.53 21.61
CA LYS A 101 12.42 -28.61 21.94
C LYS A 101 13.05 -30.00 21.78
N LYS A 102 13.88 -30.23 20.77
CA LYS A 102 14.60 -31.50 20.57
C LYS A 102 15.68 -31.71 21.63
N PHE A 103 16.40 -30.66 22.03
CA PHE A 103 17.40 -30.69 23.09
C PHE A 103 16.78 -30.90 24.49
N LEU A 104 15.68 -30.21 24.82
CA LEU A 104 14.92 -30.42 26.07
C LEU A 104 14.30 -31.82 26.15
N ARG A 105 13.81 -32.35 25.02
CA ARG A 105 13.29 -33.73 24.96
C ARG A 105 14.38 -34.75 25.16
N TRP A 106 15.58 -34.50 24.64
CA TRP A 106 16.73 -35.39 24.81
C TRP A 106 17.30 -35.32 26.24
N THR A 107 17.28 -34.14 26.86
CA THR A 107 17.78 -33.92 28.24
C THR A 107 16.77 -34.27 29.34
N GLY A 108 15.55 -34.71 29.00
CA GLY A 108 14.61 -35.34 29.95
C GLY A 108 13.94 -34.39 30.95
N LEU A 109 14.20 -33.08 30.88
CA LEU A 109 13.62 -32.07 31.78
C LEU A 109 12.26 -31.61 31.26
N LYS A 110 11.21 -32.40 31.55
CA LYS A 110 9.82 -31.95 31.37
C LYS A 110 9.42 -30.99 32.50
N LYS A 111 9.56 -29.68 32.26
CA LYS A 111 8.75 -28.68 32.97
C LYS A 111 8.38 -27.56 31.99
N LEU A 112 7.13 -27.62 31.52
CA LEU A 112 6.53 -26.61 30.64
C LEU A 112 6.37 -25.32 31.44
N ASN A 113 7.13 -24.27 31.10
CA ASN A 113 6.93 -22.95 31.67
C ASN A 113 5.83 -22.22 30.86
N HIS A 114 4.91 -21.62 31.60
CA HIS A 114 3.63 -21.11 31.09
C HIS A 114 3.75 -19.85 30.21
N GLU A 115 4.94 -19.23 30.16
CA GLU A 115 5.23 -18.01 29.41
C GLU A 115 5.47 -18.26 27.90
N GLU A 116 6.13 -19.36 27.52
CA GLU A 116 6.38 -19.69 26.10
C GLU A 116 5.08 -20.02 25.32
N VAL A 117 4.05 -20.50 26.02
CA VAL A 117 2.73 -20.83 25.47
C VAL A 117 1.89 -19.57 25.20
N GLN A 118 2.22 -18.46 25.85
CA GLN A 118 1.49 -17.20 25.68
C GLN A 118 2.06 -16.40 24.50
N GLU A 119 3.39 -16.36 24.37
CA GLU A 119 4.07 -15.71 23.25
C GLU A 119 3.84 -16.45 21.91
N GLU A 120 3.80 -17.79 21.92
CA GLU A 120 3.38 -18.59 20.75
C GLU A 120 1.91 -18.32 20.36
N ARG A 121 1.02 -18.04 21.32
CA ARG A 121 -0.42 -17.79 21.05
C ARG A 121 -0.66 -16.42 20.42
N ASP A 122 0.01 -15.38 20.89
CA ASP A 122 -0.13 -14.03 20.35
C ASP A 122 0.47 -13.92 18.94
N CYS A 123 1.58 -14.61 18.69
CA CYS A 123 2.21 -14.67 17.37
C CYS A 123 1.38 -15.50 16.37
N ARG A 124 0.74 -16.61 16.82
CA ARG A 124 -0.24 -17.35 16.02
C ARG A 124 -1.48 -16.52 15.71
N MET A 125 -2.02 -15.76 16.68
CA MET A 125 -3.24 -14.97 16.49
C MET A 125 -3.05 -13.87 15.43
N ARG A 126 -1.89 -13.20 15.41
CA ARG A 126 -1.58 -12.16 14.39
C ARG A 126 -1.31 -12.76 13.01
N SER A 127 -0.67 -13.92 12.94
CA SER A 127 -0.43 -14.64 11.67
C SER A 127 -1.73 -15.23 11.09
N GLN A 128 -2.63 -15.68 11.95
CA GLN A 128 -3.93 -16.23 11.59
C GLN A 128 -4.87 -15.16 11.02
N TYR A 129 -4.79 -13.90 11.47
CA TYR A 129 -5.58 -12.81 10.88
C TYR A 129 -5.15 -12.48 9.45
N VAL A 130 -3.85 -12.43 9.19
CA VAL A 130 -3.31 -12.15 7.84
C VAL A 130 -3.66 -13.29 6.89
N SER A 131 -3.48 -14.55 7.31
CA SER A 131 -3.86 -15.69 6.48
C SER A 131 -5.37 -15.81 6.27
N LEU A 132 -6.20 -15.42 7.25
CA LEU A 132 -7.66 -15.44 7.11
C LEU A 132 -8.18 -14.38 6.15
N ILE A 133 -7.53 -13.21 6.09
CA ILE A 133 -7.83 -12.16 5.10
C ILE A 133 -7.47 -12.66 3.69
N GLU A 134 -6.33 -13.33 3.54
CA GLU A 134 -5.87 -13.89 2.26
C GLU A 134 -6.78 -15.03 1.77
N ILE A 135 -7.14 -15.95 2.67
CA ILE A 135 -8.11 -17.03 2.41
C ILE A 135 -9.48 -16.47 2.00
N PHE A 136 -9.90 -15.36 2.61
CA PHE A 136 -11.17 -14.72 2.28
C PHE A 136 -11.13 -14.06 0.90
N SER A 137 -10.04 -13.39 0.55
CA SER A 137 -9.84 -12.82 -0.80
C SER A 137 -9.95 -13.90 -1.88
N ASP A 138 -9.27 -15.03 -1.67
CA ASP A 138 -9.27 -16.17 -2.60
C ASP A 138 -10.69 -16.75 -2.83
N ARG A 139 -11.53 -16.76 -1.79
CA ARG A 139 -12.92 -17.20 -1.89
C ARG A 139 -13.78 -16.20 -2.66
N ILE A 140 -13.51 -14.90 -2.53
CA ILE A 140 -14.20 -13.86 -3.30
C ILE A 140 -13.87 -14.01 -4.78
N ASP A 141 -12.60 -14.25 -5.11
CA ASP A 141 -12.16 -14.44 -6.50
C ASP A 141 -12.80 -15.69 -7.12
N GLN A 142 -12.89 -16.79 -6.37
CA GLN A 142 -13.61 -18.00 -6.81
C GLN A 142 -15.10 -17.77 -7.07
N LEU A 143 -15.75 -16.95 -6.23
CA LEU A 143 -17.17 -16.61 -6.43
C LEU A 143 -17.36 -15.71 -7.64
N LEU A 144 -16.49 -14.72 -7.83
CA LEU A 144 -16.51 -13.85 -9.02
C LEU A 144 -16.34 -14.68 -10.30
N GLU A 145 -15.41 -15.63 -10.31
CA GLU A 145 -15.16 -16.50 -11.45
C GLU A 145 -16.34 -17.46 -11.72
N ALA A 146 -16.96 -18.01 -10.68
CA ALA A 146 -18.16 -18.83 -10.82
C ALA A 146 -19.34 -18.03 -11.38
N VAL A 147 -19.52 -16.78 -10.94
CA VAL A 147 -20.58 -15.89 -11.43
C VAL A 147 -20.33 -15.49 -12.87
N ASP A 148 -19.11 -15.14 -13.25
CA ASP A 148 -18.75 -14.80 -14.63
C ASP A 148 -19.01 -15.98 -15.58
N LYS A 149 -18.67 -17.20 -15.13
CA LYS A 149 -18.93 -18.42 -15.89
C LYS A 149 -20.43 -18.67 -16.11
N ILE A 150 -21.26 -18.46 -15.09
CA ILE A 150 -22.72 -18.59 -15.21
C ILE A 150 -23.29 -17.52 -16.14
N TYR A 151 -22.81 -16.28 -16.04
CA TYR A 151 -23.23 -15.19 -16.91
C TYR A 151 -22.87 -15.46 -18.39
N ILE A 152 -21.66 -15.94 -18.65
CA ILE A 152 -21.21 -16.33 -20.00
C ILE A 152 -22.03 -17.50 -20.55
N ASP A 153 -22.36 -18.49 -19.71
CA ASP A 153 -23.14 -19.65 -20.11
C ASP A 153 -24.59 -19.28 -20.46
N GLN A 154 -25.25 -18.46 -19.61
CA GLN A 154 -26.57 -17.90 -19.88
C GLN A 154 -26.60 -17.08 -21.17
N LYS A 155 -25.57 -16.24 -21.41
CA LYS A 155 -25.45 -15.45 -22.65
C LYS A 155 -25.27 -16.34 -23.89
N ARG A 156 -24.56 -17.46 -23.75
CA ARG A 156 -24.35 -18.44 -24.82
C ARG A 156 -25.62 -19.22 -25.15
N GLU A 157 -26.43 -19.56 -24.15
CA GLU A 157 -27.75 -20.16 -24.32
C GLU A 157 -28.74 -19.19 -24.99
N LEU A 158 -28.79 -17.92 -24.55
CA LEU A 158 -29.60 -16.86 -25.17
C LEU A 158 -29.24 -16.62 -26.65
N SER A 159 -27.96 -16.66 -27.00
CA SER A 159 -27.52 -16.51 -28.40
C SER A 159 -27.65 -17.78 -29.25
N ARG A 160 -27.86 -18.95 -28.63
CA ARG A 160 -28.30 -20.17 -29.34
C ARG A 160 -29.80 -20.15 -29.62
N LEU A 161 -30.61 -19.63 -28.69
CA LEU A 161 -32.05 -19.46 -28.89
C LEU A 161 -32.37 -18.43 -29.97
N ASP A 162 -31.61 -17.33 -30.05
CA ASP A 162 -31.75 -16.31 -31.09
C ASP A 162 -31.35 -16.83 -32.50
N LYS A 163 -30.33 -17.71 -32.59
CA LYS A 163 -29.92 -18.36 -33.85
C LYS A 163 -30.80 -19.53 -34.27
N ALA A 164 -31.60 -20.08 -33.36
CA ALA A 164 -32.49 -21.22 -33.63
C ALA A 164 -33.85 -20.80 -34.23
N GLY A 165 -34.11 -19.50 -34.40
CA GLY A 165 -35.23 -19.02 -35.19
C GLY A 165 -36.58 -19.15 -34.50
N LEU A 166 -37.02 -18.04 -33.92
CA LEU A 166 -38.40 -17.59 -33.99
C LEU A 166 -38.40 -16.13 -34.43
#